data_AF-A0A0M1JJR4-F1
#
_entry.id   AF-A0A0M1JJR4-F1
#
_cell.length_a   1.000
_cell.length_b   1.000
_cell.length_c   1.000
_cell.angle_alpha   90.00
_cell.angle_beta   90.00
_cell.angle_gamma   90.00
#
_symmetry.space_group_name_H-M   'P 1'
#
loop_
_entity.id
_entity.type
_entity.pdbx_description
1 polymer ?
#
loop_
_entity_poly.entity_id
_entity_poly.type
_entity_poly.pdbx_seq_one_letter_code
_entity_poly.pdbx_strand_id
1 'polypeptide(L)'
;MKPRNREINVFNLSMLDVIFGAMAAFLIIMVVLMPYYNKEHIDYQAIIRQLRQQLAAATAEAQAARQQAQVAQQQAQAAQQQAQEARQQTQAAQQQVQAANARAQRAKAKAQLQRNRAKRLAKKLANTFLVLFIRWKTSDDVDLHVVNPAGAEFYYSDKTIRGQPGELSEDNTQGPGNEVWEVRNAPPGNYKIYVKLFTKRSSAAEIFVQGRIFHRDGSSPLPKTKLTREKQKKLVVTIKVSPQGNVSIH
;
A
#
# COMPACT_ATOMS: atom_id res chain seq x y z
N MET A 1 -124.62 38.06 -102.15
CA MET A 1 -124.12 36.84 -102.81
C MET A 1 -122.90 36.34 -102.05
N LYS A 2 -122.92 35.09 -101.55
CA LYS A 2 -121.82 34.29 -100.99
C LYS A 2 -121.02 33.65 -102.17
N PRO A 3 -119.77 33.15 -102.07
CA PRO A 3 -118.71 33.17 -101.03
C PRO A 3 -117.42 33.88 -101.56
N ARG A 4 -116.27 34.01 -100.85
CA ARG A 4 -115.27 32.96 -100.65
C ARG A 4 -114.15 33.44 -99.70
N ASN A 5 -113.89 32.59 -98.71
CA ASN A 5 -112.82 32.66 -97.72
C ASN A 5 -111.44 32.44 -98.38
N ARG A 6 -110.39 33.12 -97.89
CA ARG A 6 -108.98 32.68 -97.92
C ARG A 6 -108.07 33.62 -97.13
N GLU A 7 -107.65 33.16 -95.96
CA GLU A 7 -106.54 33.70 -95.19
C GLU A 7 -105.20 33.08 -95.64
N ILE A 8 -104.25 33.97 -95.89
CA ILE A 8 -102.87 34.03 -95.38
C ILE A 8 -102.00 32.75 -95.42
N ASN A 9 -100.92 32.81 -96.22
CA ASN A 9 -99.69 32.05 -96.02
C ASN A 9 -98.51 33.04 -96.15
N VAL A 10 -98.09 33.63 -95.04
CA VAL A 10 -96.90 34.50 -94.95
C VAL A 10 -95.68 33.57 -94.88
N PHE A 11 -94.75 33.69 -95.83
CA PHE A 11 -93.30 33.43 -95.75
C PHE A 11 -92.79 32.31 -94.79
N ASN A 12 -91.82 31.48 -95.17
CA ASN A 12 -90.58 31.97 -95.75
C ASN A 12 -89.70 30.81 -96.28
N LEU A 13 -89.48 30.73 -97.60
CA LEU A 13 -88.37 29.94 -98.16
C LEU A 13 -87.01 30.38 -97.59
N SER A 14 -86.90 31.61 -97.05
CA SER A 14 -85.67 32.17 -96.50
C SER A 14 -85.32 31.72 -95.08
N MET A 15 -86.25 31.15 -94.30
CA MET A 15 -85.96 30.73 -92.91
C MET A 15 -85.20 29.40 -92.87
N LEU A 16 -85.46 28.52 -93.83
CA LEU A 16 -84.85 27.20 -93.92
C LEU A 16 -83.36 27.32 -94.31
N ASP A 17 -83.00 28.20 -95.25
CA ASP A 17 -81.60 28.46 -95.62
C ASP A 17 -80.76 29.06 -94.48
N VAL A 18 -81.35 29.92 -93.64
CA VAL A 18 -80.65 30.50 -92.47
C VAL A 18 -80.35 29.42 -91.43
N ILE A 19 -81.27 28.47 -91.21
CA ILE A 19 -81.07 27.35 -90.28
C ILE A 19 -80.01 26.38 -90.82
N PHE A 20 -80.04 26.07 -92.12
CA PHE A 20 -79.01 25.23 -92.76
C PHE A 20 -77.64 25.91 -92.73
N GLY A 21 -77.56 27.22 -92.99
CA GLY A 21 -76.32 28.00 -92.89
C GLY A 21 -75.77 28.06 -91.46
N ALA A 22 -76.63 28.27 -90.46
CA ALA A 22 -76.22 28.27 -89.05
C ALA A 22 -75.74 26.88 -88.58
N MET A 23 -76.39 25.80 -89.01
CA MET A 23 -75.96 24.44 -88.72
C MET A 23 -74.64 24.08 -89.41
N ALA A 24 -74.44 24.51 -90.66
CA ALA A 24 -73.19 24.33 -91.38
C ALA A 24 -72.04 25.09 -90.69
N ALA A 25 -72.26 26.34 -90.28
CA ALA A 25 -71.27 27.12 -89.55
C ALA A 25 -70.92 26.47 -88.19
N PHE A 26 -71.91 25.97 -87.46
CA PHE A 26 -71.68 25.25 -86.20
C PHE A 26 -70.86 23.97 -86.41
N LEU A 27 -71.18 23.18 -87.44
CA LEU A 27 -70.42 21.98 -87.78
C LEU A 27 -68.98 22.28 -88.18
N ILE A 28 -68.75 23.34 -88.97
CA ILE A 28 -67.41 23.78 -89.35
C ILE A 28 -66.61 24.19 -88.11
N ILE A 29 -67.19 25.00 -87.22
CA ILE A 29 -66.56 25.40 -85.96
C ILE A 29 -66.21 24.17 -85.13
N MET A 30 -67.15 23.22 -84.98
CA MET A 30 -66.93 22.00 -84.20
C MET A 30 -65.84 21.10 -84.79
N VAL A 31 -65.77 20.97 -86.11
CA VAL A 31 -64.72 20.20 -86.81
C VAL A 31 -63.36 20.90 -86.75
N VAL A 32 -63.33 22.23 -86.86
CA VAL A 32 -62.10 23.04 -86.73
C VAL A 32 -61.57 23.01 -85.29
N LEU A 33 -62.45 22.98 -84.29
CA LEU A 33 -62.07 22.87 -82.87
C LEU A 33 -61.75 21.43 -82.42
N MET A 34 -62.21 20.40 -83.15
CA MET A 34 -61.96 18.98 -82.83
C MET A 34 -60.46 18.63 -82.69
N PRO A 35 -59.54 19.01 -83.62
CA PRO A 35 -58.12 18.73 -83.46
C PRO A 35 -57.47 19.52 -82.30
N TYR A 36 -58.04 20.66 -81.91
CA TYR A 36 -57.60 21.43 -80.74
C TYR A 36 -58.20 20.91 -79.42
N TYR A 37 -59.11 19.95 -79.48
CA TYR A 37 -59.70 19.27 -78.32
C TYR A 37 -58.89 18.04 -77.89
N ASN A 38 -57.60 18.01 -78.21
CA ASN A 38 -56.70 16.96 -77.75
C ASN A 38 -56.33 17.24 -76.28
N LYS A 39 -57.24 16.89 -75.37
CA LYS A 39 -56.94 16.81 -73.95
C LYS A 39 -55.96 15.67 -73.77
N GLU A 40 -54.69 15.97 -73.47
CA GLU A 40 -53.82 14.98 -72.84
C GLU A 40 -54.58 14.40 -71.64
N HIS A 41 -54.96 13.13 -71.73
CA HIS A 41 -55.65 12.45 -70.65
C HIS A 41 -54.65 12.21 -69.52
N ILE A 42 -54.47 13.20 -68.66
CA ILE A 42 -53.74 13.03 -67.40
C ILE A 42 -54.57 12.05 -66.56
N ASP A 43 -54.07 10.82 -66.42
CA ASP A 43 -54.69 9.82 -65.56
C ASP A 43 -54.38 10.15 -64.09
N TYR A 44 -55.17 11.11 -63.56
CA TYR A 44 -55.10 11.51 -62.16
C TYR A 44 -55.31 10.32 -61.22
N GLN A 45 -56.03 9.27 -61.62
CA GLN A 45 -56.22 8.09 -60.79
C GLN A 45 -54.94 7.25 -60.68
N ALA A 46 -54.15 7.13 -61.75
CA ALA A 46 -52.84 6.49 -61.69
C ALA A 46 -51.86 7.28 -60.80
N ILE A 47 -51.81 8.61 -60.95
CA ILE A 47 -50.95 9.49 -60.14
C ILE A 47 -51.34 9.43 -58.66
N ILE A 48 -52.64 9.50 -58.33
CA ILE A 48 -53.12 9.39 -56.94
C ILE A 48 -52.76 8.02 -56.34
N ARG A 49 -52.86 6.92 -57.10
CA ARG A 49 -52.45 5.59 -56.63
C ARG A 49 -50.95 5.53 -56.34
N GLN A 50 -50.12 6.07 -57.24
CA GLN A 50 -48.67 6.11 -57.07
C GLN A 50 -48.27 6.97 -55.85
N LEU A 51 -48.88 8.16 -55.69
CA LEU A 51 -48.66 9.00 -54.51
C LEU A 51 -49.09 8.32 -53.21
N ARG A 52 -50.24 7.61 -53.21
CA ARG A 52 -50.68 6.84 -52.03
C ARG A 52 -49.72 5.70 -51.69
N GLN A 53 -49.20 4.99 -52.69
CA GLN A 53 -48.19 3.94 -52.47
C GLN A 53 -46.88 4.51 -51.93
N GLN A 54 -46.40 5.63 -52.49
CA GLN A 54 -45.19 6.30 -52.00
C GLN A 54 -45.37 6.81 -50.57
N LEU A 55 -46.53 7.39 -50.25
CA LEU A 55 -46.83 7.83 -48.89
C LEU A 55 -46.86 6.65 -47.90
N ALA A 56 -47.45 5.52 -48.29
CA ALA A 56 -47.49 4.31 -47.47
C ALA A 56 -46.10 3.68 -47.27
N ALA A 57 -45.25 3.66 -48.31
CA ALA A 57 -43.87 3.20 -48.19
C ALA A 57 -43.05 4.12 -47.27
N ALA A 58 -43.14 5.43 -47.48
CA ALA A 58 -42.45 6.43 -46.65
C ALA A 58 -42.89 6.38 -45.19
N THR A 59 -44.18 6.14 -44.90
CA THR A 59 -44.65 6.01 -43.51
C THR A 59 -44.17 4.72 -42.86
N ALA A 60 -44.13 3.60 -43.59
CA ALA A 60 -43.58 2.34 -43.09
C ALA A 60 -42.08 2.45 -42.78
N GLU A 61 -41.30 3.07 -43.67
CA GLU A 61 -39.87 3.35 -43.45
C GLU A 61 -39.65 4.27 -42.24
N ALA A 62 -40.43 5.36 -42.12
CA ALA A 62 -40.36 6.25 -40.98
C ALA A 62 -40.72 5.55 -39.66
N GLN A 63 -41.68 4.62 -39.67
CA GLN A 63 -42.03 3.81 -38.50
C GLN A 63 -40.91 2.84 -38.12
N ALA A 64 -40.32 2.14 -39.09
CA ALA A 64 -39.18 1.25 -38.87
C ALA A 64 -37.95 2.00 -38.33
N ALA A 65 -37.63 3.15 -38.90
CA ALA A 65 -36.55 4.02 -38.44
C ALA A 65 -36.80 4.52 -36.99
N ARG A 66 -38.05 4.88 -36.65
CA ARG A 66 -38.42 5.26 -35.27
C ARG A 66 -38.26 4.11 -34.29
N GLN A 67 -38.67 2.89 -34.65
CA GLN A 67 -38.49 1.72 -33.80
C GLN A 67 -37.00 1.40 -33.58
N GLN A 68 -36.18 1.45 -34.63
CA GLN A 68 -34.74 1.27 -34.53
C GLN A 68 -34.09 2.35 -33.65
N ALA A 69 -34.49 3.62 -33.81
CA ALA A 69 -34.00 4.71 -32.97
C ALA A 69 -34.39 4.52 -31.49
N GLN A 70 -35.59 4.04 -31.20
CA GLN A 70 -36.03 3.73 -29.83
C GLN A 70 -35.20 2.60 -29.21
N VAL A 71 -34.95 1.51 -29.96
CA VAL A 71 -34.11 0.40 -29.48
C VAL A 71 -32.67 0.86 -29.25
N ALA A 72 -32.10 1.63 -30.18
CA ALA A 72 -30.77 2.20 -30.03
C ALA A 72 -30.68 3.13 -28.80
N GLN A 73 -31.71 3.93 -28.54
CA GLN A 73 -31.78 4.79 -27.37
C GLN A 73 -31.84 3.98 -26.06
N GLN A 74 -32.64 2.91 -26.01
CA GLN A 74 -32.69 2.02 -24.84
C GLN A 74 -31.35 1.31 -24.59
N GLN A 75 -30.70 0.83 -25.65
CA GLN A 75 -29.37 0.21 -25.56
C GLN A 75 -28.31 1.21 -25.08
N ALA A 76 -28.34 2.45 -25.58
CA ALA A 76 -27.45 3.50 -25.12
C ALA A 76 -27.66 3.85 -23.63
N GLN A 77 -28.92 3.91 -23.17
CA GLN A 77 -29.24 4.13 -21.76
C GLN A 77 -28.76 2.97 -20.88
N ALA A 78 -28.97 1.71 -21.29
CA ALA A 78 -28.50 0.54 -20.56
C ALA A 78 -26.95 0.50 -20.48
N ALA A 79 -26.26 0.80 -21.59
CA ALA A 79 -24.81 0.87 -21.63
C ALA A 79 -24.26 2.00 -20.74
N GLN A 80 -24.94 3.16 -20.69
CA GLN A 80 -24.58 4.25 -19.79
C GLN A 80 -24.75 3.87 -18.31
N GLN A 81 -25.82 3.18 -17.94
CA GLN A 81 -26.04 2.69 -16.58
C GLN A 81 -24.95 1.70 -16.16
N GLN A 82 -24.65 0.70 -17.00
CA GLN A 82 -23.58 -0.27 -16.73
C GLN A 82 -22.20 0.42 -16.61
N ALA A 83 -21.92 1.41 -17.46
CA ALA A 83 -20.67 2.18 -17.37
C ALA A 83 -20.59 3.01 -16.08
N GLN A 84 -21.71 3.56 -15.60
CA GLN A 84 -21.77 4.28 -14.33
C GLN A 84 -21.53 3.33 -13.14
N GLU A 85 -22.18 2.17 -13.12
CA GLU A 85 -21.99 1.15 -12.08
C GLU A 85 -20.53 0.65 -12.04
N ALA A 86 -19.96 0.32 -13.20
CA ALA A 86 -18.56 -0.10 -13.31
C ALA A 86 -17.58 1.00 -12.83
N ARG A 87 -17.87 2.27 -13.12
CA ARG A 87 -17.10 3.42 -12.61
C ARG A 87 -17.21 3.53 -11.08
N GLN A 88 -18.41 3.40 -10.52
CA GLN A 88 -18.61 3.45 -9.07
C GLN A 88 -17.89 2.30 -8.36
N GLN A 89 -17.96 1.07 -8.90
CA GLN A 89 -17.23 -0.08 -8.37
C GLN A 89 -15.71 0.14 -8.44
N THR A 90 -15.21 0.65 -9.55
CA THR A 90 -13.79 0.96 -9.72
C THR A 90 -13.32 2.03 -8.74
N GLN A 91 -14.11 3.09 -8.52
CA GLN A 91 -13.82 4.13 -7.53
C GLN A 91 -13.82 3.56 -6.11
N ALA A 92 -14.80 2.73 -5.76
CA ALA A 92 -14.86 2.08 -4.45
C ALA A 92 -13.65 1.15 -4.22
N ALA A 93 -13.28 0.35 -5.22
CA ALA A 93 -12.09 -0.50 -5.16
C ALA A 93 -10.80 0.33 -5.02
N GLN A 94 -10.67 1.44 -5.75
CA GLN A 94 -9.52 2.35 -5.61
C GLN A 94 -9.44 2.97 -4.22
N GLN A 95 -10.56 3.41 -3.65
CA GLN A 95 -10.61 3.94 -2.28
C GLN A 95 -10.24 2.88 -1.24
N GLN A 96 -10.70 1.64 -1.41
CA GLN A 96 -10.33 0.52 -0.55
C GLN A 96 -8.82 0.22 -0.62
N VAL A 97 -8.24 0.20 -1.83
CA VAL A 97 -6.79 0.00 -2.02
C VAL A 97 -6.00 1.15 -1.38
N GLN A 98 -6.43 2.40 -1.57
CA GLN A 98 -5.79 3.56 -0.94
C GLN A 98 -5.86 3.49 0.59
N ALA A 99 -7.03 3.14 1.15
CA ALA A 99 -7.21 2.97 2.58
C ALA A 99 -6.34 1.81 3.14
N ALA A 100 -6.27 0.68 2.42
CA ALA A 100 -5.42 -0.45 2.78
C ALA A 100 -3.93 -0.07 2.74
N ASN A 101 -3.49 0.64 1.71
CA ASN A 101 -2.12 1.15 1.60
C ASN A 101 -1.79 2.12 2.73
N ALA A 102 -2.69 3.06 3.05
CA ALA A 102 -2.51 3.98 4.17
C ALA A 102 -2.40 3.24 5.51
N ARG A 103 -3.25 2.23 5.75
CA ARG A 103 -3.18 1.38 6.95
C ARG A 103 -1.86 0.61 7.01
N ALA A 104 -1.42 0.02 5.90
CA ALA A 104 -0.15 -0.71 5.82
C ALA A 104 1.05 0.21 6.09
N GLN A 105 1.06 1.44 5.55
CA GLN A 105 2.12 2.41 5.82
C GLN A 105 2.14 2.85 7.29
N ARG A 106 0.98 3.12 7.89
CA ARG A 106 0.87 3.43 9.34
C ARG A 106 1.38 2.27 10.21
N ALA A 107 1.02 1.03 9.86
CA ALA A 107 1.50 -0.17 10.55
C ALA A 107 3.03 -0.32 10.45
N LYS A 108 3.60 -0.13 9.24
CA LYS A 108 5.05 -0.13 9.02
C LYS A 108 5.76 0.96 9.83
N ALA A 109 5.25 2.19 9.81
CA ALA A 109 5.81 3.30 10.58
C ALA A 109 5.79 3.01 12.09
N LYS A 110 4.67 2.50 12.62
CA LYS A 110 4.56 2.09 14.02
C LYS A 110 5.54 0.97 14.36
N ALA A 111 5.64 -0.06 13.52
CA ALA A 111 6.58 -1.16 13.73
C ALA A 111 8.04 -0.66 13.74
N GLN A 112 8.40 0.26 12.85
CA GLN A 112 9.74 0.86 12.82
C GLN A 112 10.04 1.68 14.07
N LEU A 113 9.08 2.47 14.54
CA LEU A 113 9.20 3.21 15.79
C LEU A 113 9.44 2.27 16.97
N GLN A 114 8.67 1.18 17.06
CA GLN A 114 8.84 0.19 18.13
C GLN A 114 10.20 -0.52 18.05
N ARG A 115 10.67 -0.88 16.85
CA ARG A 115 12.02 -1.43 16.66
C ARG A 115 13.10 -0.46 17.11
N ASN A 116 12.99 0.82 16.75
CA ASN A 116 13.95 1.85 17.16
C ASN A 116 13.94 2.05 18.67
N ARG A 117 12.75 2.06 19.29
CA ARG A 117 12.59 2.13 20.74
C ARG A 117 13.24 0.91 21.41
N ALA A 118 12.94 -0.30 20.95
CA ALA A 118 13.52 -1.53 21.47
C ALA A 118 15.05 -1.53 21.36
N LYS A 119 15.62 -1.10 20.22
CA LYS A 119 17.08 -0.95 20.05
C LYS A 119 17.69 0.04 21.04
N ARG A 120 17.04 1.18 21.27
CA ARG A 120 17.50 2.18 22.26
C ARG A 120 17.46 1.63 23.69
N LEU A 121 16.39 0.92 24.06
CA LEU A 121 16.30 0.26 25.36
C LEU A 121 17.35 -0.84 25.49
N ALA A 122 17.52 -1.69 24.48
CA ALA A 122 18.54 -2.74 24.47
C ALA A 122 19.95 -2.17 24.65
N LYS A 123 20.28 -1.01 24.04
CA LYS A 123 21.56 -0.34 24.27
C LYS A 123 21.72 0.15 25.72
N LYS A 124 20.67 0.70 26.33
CA LYS A 124 20.71 1.09 27.75
C LYS A 124 20.87 -0.11 28.68
N LEU A 125 20.19 -1.20 28.34
CA LEU A 125 20.30 -2.49 29.02
C LEU A 125 21.55 -3.27 28.61
N ALA A 126 22.43 -2.77 27.74
CA ALA A 126 23.70 -3.43 27.45
C ALA A 126 24.77 -3.05 28.49
N ASN A 127 24.55 -1.95 29.22
CA ASN A 127 25.48 -1.51 30.24
C ASN A 127 25.36 -2.41 31.46
N THR A 128 26.51 -2.94 31.88
CA THR A 128 26.66 -3.71 33.11
C THR A 128 27.90 -3.22 33.85
N PHE A 129 27.91 -3.42 35.15
CA PHE A 129 29.08 -3.21 36.00
C PHE A 129 29.61 -4.57 36.46
N LEU A 130 30.87 -4.60 36.86
CA LEU A 130 31.45 -5.74 37.56
C LEU A 130 32.12 -5.22 38.84
N VAL A 131 31.85 -5.87 39.98
CA VAL A 131 32.62 -5.68 41.22
C VAL A 131 33.06 -7.06 41.67
N LEU A 132 34.35 -7.34 41.54
CA LEU A 132 34.97 -8.57 42.01
C LEU A 132 35.59 -8.32 43.36
N PHE A 133 35.39 -9.27 44.29
CA PHE A 133 36.25 -9.33 45.45
C PHE A 133 36.77 -10.74 45.68
N ILE A 134 37.97 -10.81 46.23
CA ILE A 134 38.55 -12.03 46.80
C ILE A 134 38.81 -11.80 48.29
N ARG A 135 38.95 -12.90 49.04
CA ARG A 135 39.36 -12.89 50.44
C ARG A 135 40.11 -14.17 50.80
N TRP A 136 40.97 -14.06 51.80
CA TRP A 136 41.71 -15.16 52.40
C TRP A 136 41.80 -14.98 53.92
N LYS A 137 42.14 -16.06 54.64
CA LYS A 137 42.10 -16.11 56.11
C LYS A 137 43.48 -16.10 56.78
N THR A 138 44.55 -16.28 56.02
CA THR A 138 45.91 -16.41 56.54
C THR A 138 46.62 -15.05 56.52
N SER A 139 47.77 -14.93 57.19
CA SER A 139 48.60 -13.70 57.21
C SER A 139 49.39 -13.44 55.91
N ASP A 140 49.19 -14.30 54.90
CA ASP A 140 49.86 -14.21 53.61
C ASP A 140 49.42 -12.97 52.81
N ASP A 141 50.19 -12.68 51.77
CA ASP A 141 49.95 -11.61 50.79
C ASP A 141 49.39 -12.23 49.50
N VAL A 142 48.15 -11.90 49.14
CA VAL A 142 47.45 -12.54 48.02
C VAL A 142 46.88 -11.49 47.07
N ASP A 143 47.58 -11.31 45.95
CA ASP A 143 47.20 -10.33 44.92
C ASP A 143 46.06 -10.85 44.04
N LEU A 144 45.10 -9.97 43.74
CA LEU A 144 44.13 -10.07 42.67
C LEU A 144 44.74 -9.50 41.38
N HIS A 145 44.60 -10.28 40.31
CA HIS A 145 45.02 -9.90 38.98
C HIS A 145 43.82 -10.04 38.03
N VAL A 146 43.39 -8.93 37.42
CA VAL A 146 42.26 -8.92 36.48
C VAL A 146 42.76 -8.55 35.10
N VAL A 147 42.68 -9.47 34.14
CA VAL A 147 42.96 -9.17 32.74
C VAL A 147 41.66 -8.89 32.02
N ASN A 148 41.50 -7.69 31.47
CA ASN A 148 40.29 -7.27 30.77
C ASN A 148 40.25 -7.79 29.30
N PRO A 149 39.14 -7.58 28.56
CA PRO A 149 39.03 -8.02 27.17
C PRO A 149 40.06 -7.42 26.21
N ALA A 150 40.59 -6.24 26.52
CA ALA A 150 41.65 -5.60 25.73
C ALA A 150 43.06 -6.16 26.05
N GLY A 151 43.17 -7.07 27.02
CA GLY A 151 44.43 -7.65 27.48
C GLY A 151 45.17 -6.83 28.53
N ALA A 152 44.61 -5.71 28.98
CA ALA A 152 45.19 -4.91 30.06
C ALA A 152 45.00 -5.62 31.41
N GLU A 153 46.06 -5.67 32.21
CA GLU A 153 46.09 -6.37 33.48
C GLU A 153 46.14 -5.40 34.66
N PHE A 154 45.10 -5.44 35.50
CA PHE A 154 45.00 -4.65 36.73
C PHE A 154 45.49 -5.48 37.90
N TYR A 155 46.45 -4.93 38.64
CA TYR A 155 47.08 -5.55 39.82
C TYR A 155 47.76 -4.47 40.67
N TYR A 156 48.40 -4.83 41.79
CA TYR A 156 48.93 -3.88 42.79
C TYR A 156 49.70 -2.67 42.22
N SER A 157 50.48 -2.87 41.14
CA SER A 157 51.32 -1.82 40.54
C SER A 157 50.54 -0.96 39.53
N ASP A 158 49.61 -1.57 38.80
CA ASP A 158 48.80 -0.93 37.75
C ASP A 158 47.32 -0.98 38.16
N LYS A 159 46.99 -0.31 39.26
CA LYS A 159 45.63 -0.30 39.83
C LYS A 159 44.62 0.34 38.89
N THR A 160 45.04 1.35 38.14
CA THR A 160 44.27 1.98 37.07
C THR A 160 45.15 2.09 35.82
N ILE A 161 44.55 1.93 34.64
CA ILE A 161 45.28 1.97 33.36
C ILE A 161 44.62 3.00 32.44
N ARG A 162 45.41 3.95 31.94
CA ARG A 162 44.90 5.04 31.10
C ARG A 162 44.20 4.48 29.86
N GLY A 163 42.94 4.88 29.67
CA GLY A 163 42.12 4.46 28.52
C GLY A 163 41.48 3.07 28.68
N GLN A 164 41.71 2.38 29.80
CA GLN A 164 41.08 1.11 30.11
C GLN A 164 40.14 1.28 31.30
N PRO A 165 38.85 0.89 31.18
CA PRO A 165 37.92 1.01 32.29
C PRO A 165 38.16 -0.10 33.32
N GLY A 166 38.24 0.29 34.60
CA GLY A 166 38.44 -0.61 35.72
C GLY A 166 39.45 -0.06 36.72
N GLU A 167 39.32 -0.49 37.97
CA GLU A 167 40.22 -0.10 39.06
C GLU A 167 40.34 -1.20 40.10
N LEU A 168 41.57 -1.49 40.55
CA LEU A 168 41.82 -2.24 41.78
C LEU A 168 41.69 -1.28 42.98
N SER A 169 40.51 -1.25 43.59
CA SER A 169 40.14 -0.26 44.61
C SER A 169 40.59 -0.63 46.02
N GLU A 170 40.68 -1.92 46.33
CA GLU A 170 41.17 -2.43 47.62
C GLU A 170 42.29 -3.44 47.39
N ASP A 171 43.39 -3.26 48.10
CA ASP A 171 44.67 -3.98 47.92
C ASP A 171 45.32 -4.20 49.30
N ASN A 172 45.03 -5.34 49.92
CA ASN A 172 45.54 -5.68 51.25
C ASN A 172 46.82 -6.53 51.13
N THR A 173 47.97 -5.93 51.47
CA THR A 173 49.28 -6.62 51.39
C THR A 173 49.57 -7.61 52.53
N GLN A 174 48.67 -7.69 53.51
CA GLN A 174 48.77 -8.61 54.66
C GLN A 174 47.40 -9.09 55.09
N GLY A 175 47.25 -10.41 55.23
CA GLY A 175 45.99 -11.01 55.63
C GLY A 175 45.79 -11.21 57.15
N PRO A 176 44.62 -11.71 57.58
CA PRO A 176 43.43 -12.02 56.78
C PRO A 176 42.97 -10.78 55.99
N GLY A 177 42.74 -10.94 54.69
CA GLY A 177 42.62 -9.80 53.79
C GLY A 177 41.59 -10.02 52.69
N ASN A 178 41.31 -8.93 51.98
CA ASN A 178 40.46 -8.89 50.81
C ASN A 178 41.07 -7.95 49.77
N GLU A 179 40.72 -8.19 48.52
CA GLU A 179 40.99 -7.24 47.44
C GLU A 179 39.73 -7.07 46.61
N VAL A 180 39.58 -5.88 46.03
CA VAL A 180 38.42 -5.50 45.24
C VAL A 180 38.88 -4.89 43.94
N TRP A 181 38.31 -5.37 42.83
CA TRP A 181 38.41 -4.72 41.54
C TRP A 181 37.02 -4.40 41.01
N GLU A 182 36.84 -3.21 40.45
CA GLU A 182 35.54 -2.76 39.96
C GLU A 182 35.62 -2.04 38.62
N VAL A 183 34.53 -2.14 37.85
CA VAL A 183 34.31 -1.39 36.62
C VAL A 183 32.84 -1.04 36.48
N ARG A 184 32.54 0.25 36.29
CA ARG A 184 31.16 0.76 36.18
C ARG A 184 30.49 0.40 34.84
N ASN A 185 31.25 0.44 33.76
CA ASN A 185 30.78 0.17 32.40
C ASN A 185 31.66 -0.90 31.77
N ALA A 186 31.46 -2.16 32.14
CA ALA A 186 32.31 -3.27 31.71
C ALA A 186 32.20 -3.48 30.19
N PRO A 187 33.29 -3.33 29.41
CA PRO A 187 33.27 -3.71 28.00
C PRO A 187 32.89 -5.19 27.80
N PRO A 188 32.18 -5.54 26.71
CA PRO A 188 31.90 -6.93 26.38
C PRO A 188 33.18 -7.67 26.05
N GLY A 189 33.23 -8.95 26.39
CA GLY A 189 34.38 -9.82 26.18
C GLY A 189 34.72 -10.66 27.40
N ASN A 190 35.91 -11.25 27.38
CA ASN A 190 36.37 -12.17 28.42
C ASN A 190 37.31 -11.44 29.39
N TYR A 191 37.00 -11.53 30.67
CA TYR A 191 37.85 -11.11 31.78
C TYR A 191 38.45 -12.36 32.40
N LYS A 192 39.77 -12.40 32.55
CA LYS A 192 40.46 -13.51 33.19
C LYS A 192 40.90 -13.09 34.58
N ILE A 193 40.43 -13.84 35.58
CA ILE A 193 40.65 -13.52 36.99
C ILE A 193 41.71 -14.47 37.52
N TYR A 194 42.82 -13.91 37.99
CA TYR A 194 43.92 -14.64 38.58
C TYR A 194 44.09 -14.23 40.04
N VAL A 195 44.60 -15.17 40.83
CA VAL A 195 45.09 -14.91 42.19
C VAL A 195 46.56 -15.30 42.24
N LYS A 196 47.35 -14.53 42.97
CA LYS A 196 48.78 -14.76 43.12
C LYS A 196 49.17 -14.72 44.60
N LEU A 197 49.81 -15.78 45.09
CA LEU A 197 50.40 -15.75 46.42
C LEU A 197 51.71 -14.96 46.35
N PHE A 198 51.70 -13.67 46.66
CA PHE A 198 52.90 -12.83 46.51
C PHE A 198 53.95 -13.15 47.57
N THR A 199 53.55 -13.21 48.84
CA THR A 199 54.43 -13.49 49.97
C THR A 199 53.77 -14.52 50.86
N LYS A 200 54.46 -15.62 51.12
CA LYS A 200 53.99 -16.65 52.05
C LYS A 200 54.54 -16.36 53.46
N ARG A 201 53.64 -16.01 54.38
CA ARG A 201 53.95 -15.69 55.79
C ARG A 201 53.40 -16.73 56.76
N SER A 202 52.29 -17.38 56.42
CA SER A 202 51.69 -18.38 57.29
C SER A 202 52.40 -19.73 57.16
N SER A 203 52.39 -20.52 58.24
CA SER A 203 52.85 -21.92 58.23
C SER A 203 51.86 -22.88 57.57
N ALA A 204 50.68 -22.41 57.13
CA ALA A 204 49.66 -23.26 56.52
C ALA A 204 50.15 -23.88 55.21
N ALA A 205 50.01 -25.19 55.04
CA ALA A 205 50.41 -25.86 53.80
C ALA A 205 49.60 -25.40 52.57
N GLU A 206 48.34 -25.02 52.80
CA GLU A 206 47.40 -24.62 51.74
C GLU A 206 46.70 -23.31 52.12
N ILE A 207 46.69 -22.36 51.18
CA ILE A 207 46.02 -21.08 51.31
C ILE A 207 44.82 -21.10 50.37
N PHE A 208 43.63 -20.89 50.95
CA PHE A 208 42.39 -20.89 50.20
C PHE A 208 41.89 -19.47 49.96
N VAL A 209 41.70 -19.15 48.69
CA VAL A 209 41.08 -17.91 48.24
C VAL A 209 39.64 -18.19 47.84
N GLN A 210 38.74 -17.34 48.32
CA GLN A 210 37.33 -17.35 47.96
C GLN A 210 36.93 -15.96 47.51
N GLY A 211 35.90 -15.86 46.68
CA GLY A 211 35.44 -14.56 46.22
C GLY A 211 34.06 -14.63 45.59
N ARG A 212 33.61 -13.49 45.10
CA ARG A 212 32.34 -13.36 44.37
C ARG A 212 32.43 -12.18 43.43
N ILE A 213 31.71 -12.29 42.32
CA ILE A 213 31.47 -11.19 41.39
C ILE A 213 30.03 -10.68 41.57
N PHE A 214 29.88 -9.37 41.65
CA PHE A 214 28.60 -8.67 41.55
C PHE A 214 28.47 -8.01 40.19
N HIS A 215 27.28 -8.11 39.61
CA HIS A 215 26.93 -7.52 38.32
C HIS A 215 25.48 -7.06 38.36
N ARG A 216 25.01 -6.40 37.29
CA ARG A 216 23.65 -5.84 37.24
C ARG A 216 22.56 -6.84 37.63
N ASP A 217 22.65 -8.06 37.11
CA ASP A 217 21.61 -9.08 37.25
C ASP A 217 21.78 -9.97 38.51
N GLY A 218 22.75 -9.67 39.38
CA GLY A 218 22.94 -10.41 40.64
C GLY A 218 24.40 -10.62 41.02
N SER A 219 24.70 -11.79 41.58
CA SER A 219 26.06 -12.14 41.97
C SER A 219 26.32 -13.63 41.84
N SER A 220 27.58 -14.00 41.65
CA SER A 220 27.99 -15.39 41.48
C SER A 220 29.29 -15.68 42.24
N PRO A 221 29.37 -16.77 43.02
CA PRO A 221 30.58 -17.11 43.75
C PRO A 221 31.72 -17.49 42.79
N LEU A 222 32.94 -17.10 43.13
CA LEU A 222 34.13 -17.56 42.43
C LEU A 222 34.53 -18.96 42.95
N PRO A 223 35.10 -19.83 42.09
CA PRO A 223 35.64 -21.11 42.51
C PRO A 223 36.66 -20.96 43.65
N LYS A 224 36.53 -21.80 44.68
CA LYS A 224 37.51 -21.84 45.78
C LYS A 224 38.87 -22.25 45.21
N THR A 225 39.86 -21.35 45.31
CA THR A 225 41.16 -21.56 44.69
C THR A 225 42.22 -21.83 45.75
N LYS A 226 42.96 -22.92 45.56
CA LYS A 226 44.09 -23.30 46.40
C LYS A 226 45.40 -22.76 45.84
N LEU A 227 46.20 -22.17 46.73
CA LEU A 227 47.60 -21.76 46.52
C LEU A 227 48.49 -22.45 47.55
N THR A 228 49.67 -22.90 47.13
CA THR A 228 50.60 -23.67 47.99
C THR A 228 52.03 -23.14 47.96
N ARG A 229 52.43 -22.43 46.90
CA ARG A 229 53.81 -21.95 46.72
C ARG A 229 53.84 -20.43 46.59
N GLU A 230 54.83 -19.81 47.21
CA GLU A 230 55.09 -18.39 46.99
C GLU A 230 55.32 -18.10 45.50
N LYS A 231 54.85 -16.93 45.05
CA LYS A 231 54.76 -16.46 43.66
C LYS A 231 53.87 -17.30 42.74
N GLN A 232 53.15 -18.30 43.24
CA GLN A 232 52.20 -19.06 42.43
C GLN A 232 51.04 -18.15 41.98
N LYS A 233 50.92 -17.95 40.66
CA LYS A 233 49.77 -17.32 40.00
C LYS A 233 48.87 -18.40 39.41
N LYS A 234 47.56 -18.31 39.66
CA LYS A 234 46.58 -19.30 39.19
C LYS A 234 45.34 -18.61 38.63
N LEU A 235 44.88 -19.06 37.47
CA LEU A 235 43.59 -18.65 36.92
C LEU A 235 42.49 -19.22 37.81
N VAL A 236 41.65 -18.34 38.33
CA VAL A 236 40.46 -18.70 39.12
C VAL A 236 39.31 -19.00 38.17
N VAL A 237 39.03 -18.08 37.24
CA VAL A 237 37.86 -18.18 36.36
C VAL A 237 37.95 -17.23 35.16
N THR A 238 37.18 -17.52 34.11
CA THR A 238 36.92 -16.56 33.03
C THR A 238 35.50 -16.04 33.11
N ILE A 239 35.33 -14.73 33.24
CA ILE A 239 34.03 -14.06 33.23
C ILE A 239 33.78 -13.52 31.82
N LYS A 240 32.63 -13.84 31.23
CA LYS A 240 32.22 -13.35 29.93
C LYS A 240 31.11 -12.33 30.07
N VAL A 241 31.33 -11.14 29.55
CA VAL A 241 30.31 -10.09 29.40
C VAL A 241 29.82 -10.10 27.96
N SER A 242 28.52 -10.35 27.74
CA SER A 242 27.94 -10.32 26.39
C SER A 242 27.77 -8.87 25.88
N PRO A 243 27.59 -8.65 24.57
CA PRO A 243 27.22 -7.34 24.04
C PRO A 243 25.90 -6.77 24.59
N GLN A 244 25.09 -7.59 25.25
CA GLN A 244 23.85 -7.22 25.94
C GLN A 244 24.05 -7.01 27.44
N GLY A 245 25.29 -7.02 27.94
CA GLY A 245 25.61 -6.80 29.35
C GLY A 245 25.34 -8.00 30.27
N ASN A 246 24.96 -9.15 29.71
CA ASN A 246 24.76 -10.37 30.49
C ASN A 246 26.12 -10.93 30.90
N VAL A 247 26.22 -11.44 32.12
CA VAL A 247 27.46 -11.95 32.71
C VAL A 247 27.36 -13.46 32.91
N SER A 248 28.34 -14.21 32.40
CA SER A 248 28.48 -15.65 32.63
C SER A 248 29.88 -16.00 33.10
N ILE A 249 30.01 -17.12 33.81
CA ILE A 249 31.25 -17.58 34.44
C ILE A 249 31.61 -18.95 33.88
N HIS A 250 32.87 -19.11 33.47
CA HIS A 250 33.42 -20.32 32.83
C HIS A 250 34.74 -20.75 33.47
#